data_AF-A0A1G2VIT7-F1
#
_entry.id   AF-A0A1G2VIT7-F1
#
_cell.length_a   1.000
_cell.length_b   1.000
_cell.length_c   1.000
_cell.angle_alpha   90.00
_cell.angle_beta   90.00
_cell.angle_gamma   90.00
#
_symmetry.space_group_name_H-M   'P 1'
#
loop_
_entity.id
_entity.type
_entity.pdbx_description
1 polymer ?
#
loop_
_entity_poly.entity_id
_entity_poly.type
_entity_poly.pdbx_seq_one_letter_code
_entity_poly.pdbx_strand_id
1 'polypeptide(L)'
;MKKLLQQISASVAILSIIAPVASTYAETSTRDKDSAQIKGNFCAIILERLSALDARLSDRAKEIETRRDDRKSRIEEKVEDRKVRVSDKREKTDELLQAHLTKLQQRATTDAQKGAVTAFQMAIATAINARRTAIDNAVQAFRVGGDQLVAVRKAAIDAAITALKAAKEAAIAKAKADCATATDPRAIQSVLKAGLKTAQDIYVNSIKSAQSAFKSGFESIQQTRKSAFDKAHADFKAAIEKAKNDLKVALGESRNSTTTTP
;
A
#
# COMPACT_ATOMS: atom_id res chain seq x y z
N MET A 1 9.95 3.41 -5.62
CA MET A 1 8.98 4.31 -4.97
C MET A 1 9.13 5.78 -5.39
N LYS A 2 10.35 6.33 -5.58
CA LYS A 2 10.57 7.66 -6.18
C LYS A 2 9.86 7.90 -7.53
N LYS A 3 9.84 6.90 -8.45
CA LYS A 3 9.13 7.00 -9.74
C LYS A 3 7.60 7.08 -9.63
N LEU A 4 7.00 6.45 -8.61
CA LEU A 4 5.54 6.49 -8.37
C LEU A 4 5.12 7.80 -7.69
N LEU A 5 5.98 8.32 -6.82
CA LEU A 5 5.88 9.68 -6.28
C LEU A 5 5.97 10.72 -7.40
N GLN A 6 6.93 10.59 -8.32
CA GLN A 6 7.05 11.43 -9.51
C GLN A 6 5.86 11.31 -10.45
N GLN A 7 5.25 10.14 -10.63
CA GLN A 7 4.11 9.99 -11.54
C GLN A 7 2.80 10.54 -10.97
N ILE A 8 2.57 10.45 -9.65
CA ILE A 8 1.39 11.07 -9.02
C ILE A 8 1.58 12.58 -8.85
N SER A 9 2.81 13.06 -8.59
CA SER A 9 3.11 14.49 -8.50
C SER A 9 3.27 15.18 -9.86
N ALA A 10 3.74 14.50 -10.90
CA ALA A 10 3.86 15.07 -12.25
C ALA A 10 2.51 15.17 -13.00
N SER A 11 1.47 14.48 -12.54
CA SER A 11 0.18 14.43 -13.25
C SER A 11 -0.78 15.57 -12.91
N VAL A 12 -0.41 16.51 -12.02
CA VAL A 12 -1.22 17.70 -11.72
C VAL A 12 -0.38 18.97 -11.83
N ALA A 13 0.43 19.06 -12.88
CA ALA A 13 0.95 20.34 -13.36
C ALA A 13 -0.16 21.08 -14.15
N ILE A 14 -1.20 21.54 -13.45
CA ILE A 14 -2.30 22.34 -14.04
C ILE A 14 -1.97 23.84 -13.99
N LEU A 15 -0.87 24.23 -13.35
CA LEU A 15 -0.44 25.63 -13.20
C LEU A 15 0.18 26.26 -14.46
N SER A 16 0.05 25.63 -15.62
CA SER A 16 0.63 26.10 -16.90
C SER A 16 -0.35 26.88 -17.80
N ILE A 17 -1.56 27.20 -17.33
CA ILE A 17 -2.64 27.67 -18.24
C ILE A 17 -2.78 29.19 -18.30
N ILE A 18 -1.95 29.97 -17.60
CA ILE A 18 -1.94 31.42 -17.80
C ILE A 18 -0.54 31.91 -18.15
N ALA A 19 -0.17 31.67 -19.42
CA ALA A 19 0.80 32.51 -20.08
C ALA A 19 0.27 33.96 -20.06
N PRO A 20 1.10 34.96 -19.73
CA PRO A 20 0.71 36.34 -19.82
C PRO A 20 0.38 36.63 -21.28
N VAL A 21 -0.87 36.98 -21.57
CA VAL A 21 -1.19 37.62 -22.85
C VAL A 21 -0.50 38.98 -22.77
N ALA A 22 0.69 39.09 -23.36
CA ALA A 22 1.41 40.34 -23.48
C ALA A 22 0.67 41.21 -24.50
N SER A 23 -0.44 41.82 -24.08
CA SER A 23 -1.03 42.94 -24.79
C SER A 23 -0.21 44.18 -24.41
N THR A 24 0.67 44.59 -25.32
CA THR A 24 1.33 45.90 -25.28
C THR A 24 0.26 47.00 -25.21
N TYR A 25 0.15 47.67 -24.06
CA TYR A 25 -0.75 48.81 -23.89
C TYR A 25 -0.07 50.04 -24.49
N ALA A 26 -0.43 50.39 -25.72
CA ALA A 26 -0.25 51.75 -26.22
C ALA A 26 -1.57 52.49 -25.97
N GLU A 27 -1.49 53.62 -25.27
CA GLU A 27 -2.64 54.47 -25.01
C GLU A 27 -3.09 55.15 -26.30
N THR A 28 -4.37 55.04 -26.65
CA THR A 28 -5.20 56.17 -27.10
C THR A 28 -6.65 55.73 -27.37
N SER A 29 -7.58 56.38 -26.66
CA SER A 29 -8.88 56.83 -27.16
C SER A 29 -9.72 55.90 -28.07
N THR A 30 -10.41 54.90 -27.50
CA THR A 30 -11.73 54.31 -27.92
C THR A 30 -12.23 53.30 -26.85
N ARG A 31 -11.95 53.60 -25.56
CA ARG A 31 -11.74 52.61 -24.48
C ARG A 31 -12.95 51.79 -23.98
N ASP A 32 -14.20 52.12 -24.28
CA ASP A 32 -15.34 51.39 -23.67
C ASP A 32 -15.80 50.15 -24.44
N LYS A 33 -15.86 50.20 -25.78
CA LYS A 33 -16.27 49.04 -26.59
C LYS A 33 -15.17 47.97 -26.68
N ASP A 34 -13.91 48.40 -26.82
CA ASP A 34 -12.77 47.49 -26.82
C ASP A 34 -12.51 46.85 -25.45
N SER A 35 -12.71 47.58 -24.34
CA SER A 35 -12.56 46.96 -23.01
C SER A 35 -13.64 45.91 -22.73
N ALA A 36 -14.88 46.14 -23.16
CA ALA A 36 -15.97 45.18 -23.03
C ALA A 36 -15.76 43.92 -23.90
N GLN A 37 -15.27 44.09 -25.12
CA GLN A 37 -14.95 42.98 -26.02
C GLN A 37 -13.74 42.16 -25.52
N ILE A 38 -12.68 42.81 -25.02
CA ILE A 38 -11.53 42.13 -24.41
C ILE A 38 -11.93 41.37 -23.13
N LYS A 39 -12.83 41.94 -22.30
CA LYS A 39 -13.41 41.29 -21.11
C LYS A 39 -14.24 40.06 -21.47
N GLY A 40 -15.15 40.19 -22.44
CA GLY A 40 -15.97 39.09 -22.93
C GLY A 40 -15.13 37.94 -23.49
N ASN A 41 -14.05 38.26 -24.22
CA ASN A 41 -13.13 37.27 -24.76
C ASN A 41 -12.31 36.57 -23.66
N PHE A 42 -11.86 37.30 -22.63
CA PHE A 42 -11.16 36.72 -21.48
C PHE A 42 -12.03 35.74 -20.68
N CYS A 43 -13.27 36.13 -20.36
CA CYS A 43 -14.19 35.26 -19.63
C CYS A 43 -14.59 34.05 -20.49
N ALA A 44 -14.81 34.21 -21.79
CA ALA A 44 -15.09 33.08 -22.70
C ALA A 44 -13.92 32.07 -22.77
N ILE A 45 -12.68 32.55 -22.93
CA ILE A 45 -11.48 31.71 -23.00
C ILE A 45 -11.25 30.95 -21.69
N ILE A 46 -11.47 31.60 -20.54
CA ILE A 46 -11.36 30.93 -19.24
C ILE A 46 -12.40 29.82 -19.12
N LEU A 47 -13.66 30.10 -19.49
CA LEU A 47 -14.74 29.12 -19.41
C LEU A 47 -14.50 27.88 -20.26
N GLU A 48 -14.03 28.07 -21.50
CA GLU A 48 -13.69 26.96 -22.40
C GLU A 48 -12.56 26.10 -21.82
N ARG A 49 -11.47 26.73 -21.35
CA ARG A 49 -10.32 26.03 -20.75
C ARG A 49 -10.71 25.23 -19.50
N LEU A 50 -11.68 25.70 -18.73
CA LEU A 50 -12.16 25.02 -17.54
C LEU A 50 -12.95 23.74 -17.87
N SER A 51 -13.80 23.77 -18.90
CA SER A 51 -14.53 22.58 -19.34
C SER A 51 -13.60 21.44 -19.81
N ALA A 52 -12.51 21.77 -20.49
CA ALA A 52 -11.50 20.81 -20.90
C ALA A 52 -10.72 20.19 -19.73
N LEU A 53 -10.61 20.92 -18.60
CA LEU A 53 -9.98 20.40 -17.39
C LEU A 53 -10.85 19.34 -16.71
N ASP A 54 -12.17 19.52 -16.67
CA ASP A 54 -13.08 18.55 -16.06
C ASP A 54 -13.09 17.21 -16.81
N ALA A 55 -13.10 17.25 -18.15
CA ALA A 55 -12.99 16.05 -18.98
C ALA A 55 -11.70 15.26 -18.69
N ARG A 56 -10.56 15.96 -18.64
CA ARG A 56 -9.25 15.34 -18.32
C ARG A 56 -9.19 14.75 -16.92
N LEU A 57 -9.84 15.39 -15.94
CA LEU A 57 -9.91 14.88 -14.57
C LEU A 57 -10.73 13.60 -14.49
N SER A 58 -11.86 13.53 -15.21
CA SER A 58 -12.69 12.33 -15.31
C SER A 58 -11.94 11.17 -15.97
N ASP A 59 -11.28 11.41 -17.11
CA ASP A 59 -10.52 10.35 -17.81
C ASP A 59 -9.38 9.81 -16.95
N ARG A 60 -8.68 10.71 -16.24
CA ARG A 60 -7.60 10.31 -15.34
C ARG A 60 -8.11 9.52 -14.14
N ALA A 61 -9.30 9.84 -13.63
CA ALA A 61 -9.92 9.07 -12.55
C ALA A 61 -10.20 7.62 -12.99
N LYS A 62 -10.74 7.43 -14.20
CA LYS A 62 -10.97 6.10 -14.79
C LYS A 62 -9.68 5.31 -14.96
N GLU A 63 -8.63 5.93 -15.51
CA GLU A 63 -7.34 5.26 -15.70
C GLU A 63 -6.71 4.81 -14.37
N ILE A 64 -6.88 5.62 -13.30
CA ILE A 64 -6.41 5.27 -11.96
C ILE A 64 -7.15 4.04 -11.43
N GLU A 65 -8.46 3.94 -11.67
CA GLU A 65 -9.26 2.80 -11.27
C GLU A 65 -8.82 1.51 -11.98
N THR A 66 -8.71 1.54 -13.31
CA THR A 66 -8.22 0.38 -14.10
C THR A 66 -6.85 -0.10 -13.61
N ARG A 67 -5.90 0.83 -13.39
CA ARG A 67 -4.57 0.47 -12.89
C ARG A 67 -4.59 -0.11 -11.47
N ARG A 68 -5.57 0.26 -10.64
CA ARG A 68 -5.75 -0.31 -9.29
C ARG A 68 -6.24 -1.75 -9.40
N ASP A 69 -7.19 -2.02 -10.27
CA ASP A 69 -7.75 -3.36 -10.48
C ASP A 69 -6.71 -4.31 -11.09
N ASP A 70 -5.97 -3.87 -12.11
CA ASP A 70 -4.87 -4.64 -12.70
C ASP A 70 -3.80 -4.99 -11.67
N ARG A 71 -3.53 -4.07 -10.72
CA ARG A 71 -2.58 -4.34 -9.66
C ARG A 71 -3.13 -5.34 -8.66
N LYS A 72 -4.42 -5.27 -8.33
CA LYS A 72 -5.08 -6.18 -7.40
C LYS A 72 -5.05 -7.61 -7.96
N SER A 73 -5.44 -7.82 -9.21
CA SER A 73 -5.44 -9.13 -9.86
C SER A 73 -4.06 -9.79 -9.86
N ARG A 74 -3.01 -9.05 -10.25
CA ARG A 74 -1.63 -9.56 -10.23
C ARG A 74 -1.11 -9.88 -8.82
N ILE A 75 -1.63 -9.23 -7.79
CA ILE A 75 -1.26 -9.54 -6.41
C ILE A 75 -1.95 -10.83 -5.98
N GLU A 76 -3.23 -10.98 -6.29
CA GLU A 76 -4.02 -12.19 -6.01
C GLU A 76 -3.39 -13.42 -6.67
N GLU A 77 -3.04 -13.34 -7.96
CA GLU A 77 -2.34 -14.41 -8.68
C GLU A 77 -1.03 -14.82 -7.98
N LYS A 78 -0.18 -13.85 -7.63
CA LYS A 78 1.09 -14.11 -6.93
C LYS A 78 0.90 -14.72 -5.53
N VAL A 79 -0.22 -14.43 -4.89
CA VAL A 79 -0.57 -14.99 -3.58
C VAL A 79 -0.93 -16.46 -3.72
N GLU A 80 -1.75 -16.81 -4.71
CA GLU A 80 -2.13 -18.20 -4.98
C GLU A 80 -0.93 -19.05 -5.41
N ASP A 81 -0.12 -18.55 -6.35
CA ASP A 81 1.13 -19.16 -6.76
C ASP A 81 2.06 -19.47 -5.58
N ARG A 82 2.13 -18.55 -4.62
CA ARG A 82 2.95 -18.73 -3.42
C ARG A 82 2.34 -19.78 -2.49
N LYS A 83 1.02 -19.85 -2.37
CA LYS A 83 0.35 -20.88 -1.54
C LYS A 83 0.66 -22.28 -2.07
N VAL A 84 0.53 -22.49 -3.39
CA VAL A 84 0.86 -23.76 -4.04
C VAL A 84 2.31 -24.16 -3.75
N ARG A 85 3.29 -23.29 -4.05
CA ARG A 85 4.71 -23.59 -3.79
C ARG A 85 5.01 -23.90 -2.32
N VAL A 86 4.30 -23.29 -1.38
CA VAL A 86 4.47 -23.56 0.06
C VAL A 86 3.89 -24.93 0.42
N SER A 87 2.74 -25.32 -0.17
CA SER A 87 2.17 -26.67 0.00
C SER A 87 3.13 -27.74 -0.48
N ASP A 88 3.58 -27.65 -1.73
CA ASP A 88 4.48 -28.64 -2.34
C ASP A 88 5.77 -28.81 -1.52
N LYS A 89 6.30 -27.70 -1.00
CA LYS A 89 7.53 -27.75 -0.20
C LYS A 89 7.30 -28.37 1.17
N ARG A 90 6.13 -28.19 1.77
CA ARG A 90 5.73 -28.83 3.04
C ARG A 90 5.58 -30.33 2.83
N GLU A 91 4.85 -30.75 1.81
CA GLU A 91 4.65 -32.15 1.45
C GLU A 91 5.97 -32.89 1.29
N LYS A 92 6.87 -32.37 0.44
CA LYS A 92 8.21 -32.96 0.25
C LYS A 92 9.02 -33.03 1.55
N THR A 93 8.87 -32.05 2.42
CA THR A 93 9.59 -32.02 3.71
C THR A 93 9.02 -33.06 4.67
N ASP A 94 7.70 -33.26 4.67
CA ASP A 94 7.00 -34.24 5.49
C ASP A 94 7.33 -35.67 5.05
N GLU A 95 7.40 -35.93 3.75
CA GLU A 95 7.84 -37.21 3.19
C GLU A 95 9.26 -37.58 3.66
N LEU A 96 10.20 -36.62 3.56
CA LEU A 96 11.58 -36.83 4.00
C LEU A 96 11.67 -37.07 5.51
N LEU A 97 10.93 -36.30 6.30
CA LEU A 97 10.87 -36.51 7.74
C LEU A 97 10.29 -37.87 8.08
N GLN A 98 9.18 -38.26 7.45
CA GLN A 98 8.54 -39.55 7.68
C GLN A 98 9.49 -40.72 7.35
N ALA A 99 10.27 -40.60 6.28
CA ALA A 99 11.30 -41.59 5.94
C ALA A 99 12.38 -41.69 7.03
N HIS A 100 12.83 -40.55 7.59
CA HIS A 100 13.77 -40.54 8.72
C HIS A 100 13.19 -41.15 9.99
N LEU A 101 11.96 -40.80 10.35
CA LEU A 101 11.27 -41.32 11.52
C LEU A 101 11.00 -42.82 11.41
N THR A 102 10.71 -43.32 10.21
CA THR A 102 10.56 -44.76 9.93
C THR A 102 11.87 -45.51 10.14
N LYS A 103 12.99 -44.97 9.63
CA LYS A 103 14.33 -45.56 9.86
C LYS A 103 14.69 -45.56 11.35
N LEU A 104 14.31 -44.53 12.09
CA LEU A 104 14.52 -44.47 13.54
C LEU A 104 13.69 -45.55 14.27
N GLN A 105 12.43 -45.75 13.87
CA GLN A 105 11.57 -46.79 14.42
C GLN A 105 12.14 -48.20 14.19
N GLN A 106 12.67 -48.46 13.00
CA GLN A 106 13.28 -49.76 12.66
C GLN A 106 14.52 -50.08 13.48
N ARG A 107 15.22 -49.08 14.02
CA ARG A 107 16.41 -49.24 14.87
C ARG A 107 16.06 -49.52 16.34
N ALA A 108 14.84 -49.23 16.76
CA ALA A 108 14.40 -49.51 18.12
C ALA A 108 14.09 -51.01 18.27
N THR A 109 14.92 -51.71 19.04
CA THR A 109 14.83 -53.17 19.19
C THR A 109 13.94 -53.57 20.36
N THR A 110 13.98 -52.83 21.46
CA THR A 110 13.17 -53.10 22.66
C THR A 110 11.84 -52.36 22.63
N ASP A 111 10.84 -52.87 23.35
CA ASP A 111 9.52 -52.21 23.42
C ASP A 111 9.60 -50.84 24.10
N ALA A 112 10.50 -50.67 25.07
CA ALA A 112 10.78 -49.38 25.68
C ALA A 112 11.35 -48.38 24.66
N GLN A 113 12.30 -48.80 23.81
CA GLN A 113 12.86 -47.95 22.76
C GLN A 113 11.80 -47.59 21.70
N LYS A 114 10.95 -48.55 21.30
CA LYS A 114 9.86 -48.29 20.34
C LYS A 114 8.84 -47.30 20.90
N GLY A 115 8.50 -47.41 22.19
CA GLY A 115 7.65 -46.45 22.90
C GLY A 115 8.27 -45.05 22.91
N ALA A 116 9.57 -44.95 23.20
CA ALA A 116 10.29 -43.68 23.19
C ALA A 116 10.36 -43.02 21.79
N VAL A 117 10.61 -43.79 20.74
CA VAL A 117 10.60 -43.28 19.36
C VAL A 117 9.19 -42.81 18.97
N THR A 118 8.15 -43.54 19.36
CA THR A 118 6.76 -43.11 19.12
C THR A 118 6.45 -41.79 19.82
N ALA A 119 6.86 -41.63 21.08
CA ALA A 119 6.72 -40.37 21.81
C ALA A 119 7.49 -39.22 21.15
N PHE A 120 8.71 -39.49 20.68
CA PHE A 120 9.50 -38.53 19.91
C PHE A 120 8.79 -38.11 18.63
N GLN A 121 8.29 -39.05 17.82
CA GLN A 121 7.54 -38.78 16.59
C GLN A 121 6.35 -37.86 16.84
N MET A 122 5.55 -38.14 17.87
CA MET A 122 4.42 -37.29 18.27
C MET A 122 4.86 -35.89 18.68
N ALA A 123 5.95 -35.76 19.44
CA ALA A 123 6.49 -34.47 19.86
C ALA A 123 6.98 -33.64 18.66
N ILE A 124 7.68 -34.25 17.70
CA ILE A 124 8.12 -33.60 16.46
C ILE A 124 6.92 -33.15 15.63
N ALA A 125 5.92 -34.02 15.41
CA ALA A 125 4.72 -33.69 14.65
C ALA A 125 3.96 -32.51 15.29
N THR A 126 3.82 -32.52 16.61
CA THR A 126 3.21 -31.43 17.38
C THR A 126 3.98 -30.12 17.20
N ALA A 127 5.31 -30.14 17.31
CA ALA A 127 6.15 -28.95 17.13
C ALA A 127 6.06 -28.37 15.70
N ILE A 128 6.06 -29.24 14.68
CA ILE A 128 5.92 -28.83 13.27
C ILE A 128 4.56 -28.17 13.05
N ASN A 129 3.49 -28.79 13.53
CA ASN A 129 2.13 -28.25 13.39
C ASN A 129 1.99 -26.91 14.09
N ALA A 130 2.46 -26.79 15.34
CA ALA A 130 2.47 -25.53 16.06
C ALA A 130 3.20 -24.41 15.31
N ARG A 131 4.39 -24.71 14.77
CA ARG A 131 5.17 -23.74 13.98
C ARG A 131 4.45 -23.33 12.70
N ARG A 132 3.86 -24.29 11.97
CA ARG A 132 3.11 -24.04 10.73
C ARG A 132 1.91 -23.14 11.00
N THR A 133 1.09 -23.49 11.98
CA THR A 133 -0.08 -22.70 12.39
C THR A 133 0.33 -21.28 12.78
N ALA A 134 1.38 -21.12 13.59
CA ALA A 134 1.86 -19.79 13.98
C ALA A 134 2.31 -18.94 12.78
N ILE A 135 3.08 -19.54 11.85
CA ILE A 135 3.54 -18.86 10.63
C ILE A 135 2.37 -18.51 9.72
N ASP A 136 1.43 -19.42 9.51
CA ASP A 136 0.27 -19.21 8.64
C ASP A 136 -0.65 -18.11 9.18
N ASN A 137 -0.89 -18.10 10.49
CA ASN A 137 -1.61 -17.03 11.17
C ASN A 137 -0.91 -15.68 11.01
N ALA A 138 0.42 -15.63 11.17
CA ALA A 138 1.20 -14.40 10.98
C ALA A 138 1.18 -13.92 9.52
N VAL A 139 1.23 -14.82 8.53
CA VAL A 139 1.09 -14.48 7.11
C VAL A 139 -0.31 -13.96 6.81
N GLN A 140 -1.35 -14.58 7.35
CA GLN A 140 -2.74 -14.16 7.16
C GLN A 140 -2.98 -12.78 7.77
N ALA A 141 -2.52 -12.55 9.01
CA ALA A 141 -2.60 -11.24 9.67
C ALA A 141 -1.87 -10.15 8.88
N PHE A 142 -0.69 -10.46 8.34
CA PHE A 142 0.05 -9.52 7.48
C PHE A 142 -0.72 -9.18 6.19
N ARG A 143 -1.37 -10.15 5.56
CA ARG A 143 -2.18 -9.92 4.35
C ARG A 143 -3.38 -9.05 4.65
N VAL A 144 -4.19 -9.43 5.64
CA VAL A 144 -5.39 -8.69 6.07
C VAL A 144 -5.01 -7.25 6.47
N GLY A 145 -3.96 -7.06 7.27
CA GLY A 145 -3.48 -5.73 7.63
C GLY A 145 -2.99 -4.93 6.41
N GLY A 146 -2.31 -5.57 5.46
CA GLY A 146 -1.90 -4.95 4.20
C GLY A 146 -3.09 -4.47 3.37
N ASP A 147 -4.13 -5.30 3.22
CA ASP A 147 -5.33 -4.97 2.47
C ASP A 147 -6.12 -3.82 3.12
N GLN A 148 -6.24 -3.84 4.45
CA GLN A 148 -6.83 -2.73 5.21
C GLN A 148 -6.08 -1.42 5.00
N LEU A 149 -4.74 -1.43 5.07
CA LEU A 149 -3.92 -0.24 4.80
C LEU A 149 -4.10 0.27 3.36
N VAL A 150 -4.20 -0.64 2.38
CA VAL A 150 -4.48 -0.27 0.99
C VAL A 150 -5.85 0.38 0.85
N ALA A 151 -6.88 -0.20 1.48
CA ALA A 151 -8.24 0.33 1.46
C ALA A 151 -8.33 1.73 2.10
N VAL A 152 -7.73 1.91 3.28
CA VAL A 152 -7.66 3.21 3.97
C VAL A 152 -6.94 4.25 3.10
N ARG A 153 -5.79 3.89 2.51
CA ARG A 153 -5.08 4.80 1.61
C ARG A 153 -5.91 5.14 0.37
N LYS A 154 -6.62 4.18 -0.21
CA LYS A 154 -7.49 4.42 -1.37
C LYS A 154 -8.60 5.41 -1.00
N ALA A 155 -9.31 5.18 0.10
CA ALA A 155 -10.36 6.07 0.57
C ALA A 155 -9.85 7.51 0.81
N ALA A 156 -8.68 7.66 1.45
CA ALA A 156 -8.08 8.97 1.68
C ALA A 156 -7.71 9.71 0.38
N ILE A 157 -7.18 8.97 -0.62
CA ILE A 157 -6.87 9.55 -1.93
C ILE A 157 -8.14 9.94 -2.68
N ASP A 158 -9.17 9.10 -2.67
CA ASP A 158 -10.43 9.37 -3.37
C ASP A 158 -11.17 10.57 -2.74
N ALA A 159 -11.13 10.70 -1.41
CA ALA A 159 -11.60 11.89 -0.70
C ALA A 159 -10.82 13.15 -1.09
N ALA A 160 -9.49 13.07 -1.19
CA ALA A 160 -8.66 14.19 -1.63
C ALA A 160 -8.96 14.62 -3.08
N ILE A 161 -9.20 13.68 -3.99
CA ILE A 161 -9.62 13.97 -5.37
C ILE A 161 -10.97 14.68 -5.39
N THR A 162 -11.93 14.18 -4.61
CA THR A 162 -13.28 14.79 -4.50
C THR A 162 -13.19 16.22 -3.97
N ALA A 163 -12.40 16.44 -2.92
CA ALA A 163 -12.17 17.77 -2.37
C ALA A 163 -11.49 18.72 -3.37
N LEU A 164 -10.51 18.24 -4.13
CA LEU A 164 -9.87 19.02 -5.19
C LEU A 164 -10.88 19.43 -6.27
N LYS A 165 -11.76 18.51 -6.69
CA LYS A 165 -12.80 18.80 -7.68
C LYS A 165 -13.75 19.88 -7.18
N ALA A 166 -14.29 19.72 -5.97
CA ALA A 166 -15.19 20.70 -5.36
C ALA A 166 -14.52 22.08 -5.19
N ALA A 167 -13.26 22.14 -4.76
CA ALA A 167 -12.52 23.39 -4.61
C ALA A 167 -12.26 24.08 -5.96
N LYS A 168 -12.02 23.31 -7.03
CA LYS A 168 -11.92 23.85 -8.40
C LYS A 168 -13.25 24.40 -8.88
N GLU A 169 -14.34 23.65 -8.75
CA GLU A 169 -15.68 24.08 -9.13
C GLU A 169 -16.08 25.38 -8.39
N ALA A 170 -15.76 25.49 -7.10
CA ALA A 170 -15.98 26.70 -6.31
C ALA A 170 -15.15 27.89 -6.82
N ALA A 171 -13.86 27.69 -7.13
CA ALA A 171 -13.00 28.74 -7.68
C ALA A 171 -13.49 29.22 -9.07
N ILE A 172 -14.00 28.28 -9.89
CA ILE A 172 -14.59 28.55 -11.20
C ILE A 172 -15.90 29.33 -11.06
N ALA A 173 -16.81 28.89 -10.19
CA ALA A 173 -18.07 29.56 -9.94
C ALA A 173 -17.84 30.99 -9.44
N LYS A 174 -16.84 31.18 -8.58
CA LYS A 174 -16.42 32.50 -8.14
C LYS A 174 -15.89 33.35 -9.30
N ALA A 175 -15.01 32.82 -10.14
CA ALA A 175 -14.50 33.56 -11.31
C ALA A 175 -15.63 33.95 -12.29
N LYS A 176 -16.65 33.09 -12.47
CA LYS A 176 -17.86 33.40 -13.24
C LYS A 176 -18.64 34.56 -12.66
N ALA A 177 -18.89 34.54 -11.35
CA ALA A 177 -19.59 35.61 -10.65
C ALA A 177 -18.80 36.93 -10.69
N ASP A 178 -17.48 36.85 -10.52
CA ASP A 178 -16.59 38.01 -10.61
C ASP A 178 -16.57 38.56 -12.06
N CYS A 179 -16.60 37.71 -13.09
CA CYS A 179 -16.76 38.14 -14.49
C CYS A 179 -18.07 38.91 -14.78
N ALA A 180 -19.14 38.67 -13.99
CA ALA A 180 -20.42 39.35 -14.16
C ALA A 180 -20.49 40.72 -13.46
N THR A 181 -19.57 41.00 -12.53
CA THR A 181 -19.67 42.16 -11.62
C THR A 181 -18.41 43.03 -11.56
N ALA A 182 -17.22 42.49 -11.87
CA ALA A 182 -15.94 43.16 -11.71
C ALA A 182 -15.40 43.75 -13.03
N THR A 183 -14.76 44.92 -12.92
CA THR A 183 -14.23 45.69 -14.06
C THR A 183 -12.77 45.38 -14.40
N ASP A 184 -12.02 44.70 -13.53
CA ASP A 184 -10.59 44.36 -13.73
C ASP A 184 -10.35 42.85 -13.94
N PRO A 185 -10.06 42.42 -15.18
CA PRO A 185 -9.67 41.05 -15.49
C PRO A 185 -8.45 40.53 -14.70
N ARG A 186 -7.50 41.39 -14.33
CA ARG A 186 -6.29 40.97 -13.59
C ARG A 186 -6.62 40.54 -12.16
N ALA A 187 -7.54 41.25 -11.50
CA ALA A 187 -8.02 40.87 -10.17
C ALA A 187 -8.70 39.49 -10.20
N ILE A 188 -9.59 39.24 -11.18
CA ILE A 188 -10.28 37.94 -11.37
C ILE A 188 -9.25 36.82 -11.56
N GLN A 189 -8.26 37.05 -12.44
CA GLN A 189 -7.20 36.10 -12.72
C GLN A 189 -6.38 35.75 -11.47
N SER A 190 -6.03 36.76 -10.67
CA SER A 190 -5.25 36.61 -9.44
C SER A 190 -5.99 35.75 -8.41
N VAL A 191 -7.27 36.04 -8.19
CA VAL A 191 -8.13 35.32 -7.24
C VAL A 191 -8.35 33.87 -7.67
N LEU A 192 -8.62 33.63 -8.95
CA LEU A 192 -8.74 32.28 -9.51
C LEU A 192 -7.44 31.48 -9.31
N LYS A 193 -6.28 32.08 -9.63
CA LYS A 193 -4.98 31.43 -9.46
C LYS A 193 -4.69 31.09 -8.00
N ALA A 194 -5.01 31.99 -7.08
CA ALA A 194 -4.85 31.76 -5.65
C ALA A 194 -5.73 30.59 -5.16
N GLY A 195 -7.02 30.58 -5.54
CA GLY A 195 -7.95 29.50 -5.17
C GLY A 195 -7.51 28.14 -5.71
N LEU A 196 -7.10 28.07 -6.99
CA LEU A 196 -6.58 26.84 -7.59
C LEU A 196 -5.29 26.36 -6.93
N LYS A 197 -4.39 27.29 -6.55
CA LYS A 197 -3.17 26.94 -5.82
C LYS A 197 -3.46 26.37 -4.44
N THR A 198 -4.36 27.00 -3.68
CA THR A 198 -4.77 26.49 -2.36
C THR A 198 -5.38 25.09 -2.47
N ALA A 199 -6.27 24.87 -3.43
CA ALA A 199 -6.86 23.56 -3.68
C ALA A 199 -5.79 22.50 -4.01
N GLN A 200 -4.80 22.88 -4.83
CA GLN A 200 -3.68 22.01 -5.18
C GLN A 200 -2.79 21.67 -3.98
N ASP A 201 -2.47 22.66 -3.14
CA ASP A 201 -1.61 22.48 -1.97
C ASP A 201 -2.29 21.55 -0.94
N ILE A 202 -3.60 21.74 -0.71
CA ILE A 202 -4.41 20.84 0.14
C ILE A 202 -4.36 19.41 -0.40
N TYR A 203 -4.66 19.23 -1.69
CA TYR A 203 -4.61 17.91 -2.33
C TYR A 203 -3.26 17.23 -2.14
N VAL A 204 -2.16 17.92 -2.46
CA VAL A 204 -0.80 17.38 -2.33
C VAL A 204 -0.49 16.98 -0.89
N ASN A 205 -0.89 17.79 0.09
CA ASN A 205 -0.66 17.50 1.50
C ASN A 205 -1.50 16.31 1.98
N SER A 206 -2.75 16.18 1.55
CA SER A 206 -3.59 15.01 1.83
C SER A 206 -2.99 13.73 1.27
N ILE A 207 -2.48 13.76 0.03
CA ILE A 207 -1.82 12.61 -0.60
C ILE A 207 -0.55 12.23 0.17
N LYS A 208 0.29 13.21 0.55
CA LYS A 208 1.50 12.95 1.35
C LYS A 208 1.16 12.32 2.70
N SER A 209 0.15 12.85 3.40
CA SER A 209 -0.30 12.32 4.69
C SER A 209 -0.77 10.87 4.58
N ALA A 210 -1.61 10.56 3.59
CA ALA A 210 -2.09 9.20 3.34
C ALA A 210 -0.94 8.23 3.01
N GLN A 211 0.09 8.68 2.29
CA GLN A 211 1.26 7.87 1.98
C GLN A 211 2.15 7.63 3.21
N SER A 212 2.37 8.64 4.04
CA SER A 212 3.13 8.51 5.28
C SER A 212 2.45 7.55 6.24
N ALA A 213 1.13 7.65 6.41
CA ALA A 213 0.34 6.73 7.23
C ALA A 213 0.39 5.29 6.70
N PHE A 214 0.30 5.10 5.38
CA PHE A 214 0.47 3.78 4.78
C PHE A 214 1.86 3.20 5.04
N LYS A 215 2.91 4.02 4.90
CA LYS A 215 4.29 3.57 5.10
C LYS A 215 4.52 3.11 6.54
N SER A 216 4.16 3.94 7.52
CA SER A 216 4.32 3.60 8.93
C SER A 216 3.48 2.38 9.33
N GLY A 217 2.23 2.31 8.87
CA GLY A 217 1.38 1.14 9.10
C GLY A 217 1.96 -0.13 8.48
N PHE A 218 2.52 -0.03 7.26
CA PHE A 218 3.12 -1.17 6.59
C PHE A 218 4.39 -1.67 7.30
N GLU A 219 5.26 -0.74 7.74
CA GLU A 219 6.45 -1.07 8.55
C GLU A 219 6.06 -1.76 9.86
N SER A 220 4.99 -1.30 10.51
CA SER A 220 4.45 -1.91 11.73
C SER A 220 4.02 -3.36 11.51
N ILE A 221 3.19 -3.65 10.49
CA ILE A 221 2.76 -5.04 10.23
C ILE A 221 3.92 -5.94 9.76
N GLN A 222 4.94 -5.38 9.08
CA GLN A 222 6.16 -6.11 8.75
C GLN A 222 6.91 -6.55 10.01
N GLN A 223 7.05 -5.64 10.98
CA GLN A 223 7.70 -5.93 12.25
C GLN A 223 6.91 -6.97 13.04
N THR A 224 5.59 -6.85 13.15
CA THR A 224 4.73 -7.83 13.81
C THR A 224 4.89 -9.22 13.19
N ARG A 225 4.87 -9.31 11.85
CA ARG A 225 5.10 -10.58 11.15
C ARG A 225 6.48 -11.16 11.45
N LYS A 226 7.52 -10.32 11.41
CA LYS A 226 8.89 -10.75 11.71
C LYS A 226 8.99 -11.33 13.13
N SER A 227 8.49 -10.60 14.13
CA SER A 227 8.50 -11.06 15.52
C SER A 227 7.74 -12.37 15.71
N ALA A 228 6.59 -12.55 15.04
CA ALA A 228 5.84 -13.80 15.09
C ALA A 228 6.61 -14.97 14.46
N PHE A 229 7.32 -14.74 13.36
CA PHE A 229 8.17 -15.75 12.72
C PHE A 229 9.35 -16.13 13.64
N ASP A 230 10.07 -15.13 14.16
CA ASP A 230 11.21 -15.35 15.05
C ASP A 230 10.77 -16.16 16.29
N LYS A 231 9.61 -15.83 16.87
CA LYS A 231 9.02 -16.59 17.98
C LYS A 231 8.68 -18.03 17.59
N ALA A 232 7.96 -18.23 16.48
CA ALA A 232 7.58 -19.57 16.02
C ALA A 232 8.80 -20.47 15.75
N HIS A 233 9.90 -19.88 15.28
CA HIS A 233 11.18 -20.55 15.11
C HIS A 233 11.87 -20.90 16.44
N ALA A 234 11.89 -19.97 17.39
CA ALA A 234 12.46 -20.21 18.72
C ALA A 234 11.68 -21.31 19.48
N ASP A 235 10.35 -21.23 19.50
CA ASP A 235 9.47 -22.22 20.12
C ASP A 235 9.68 -23.61 19.50
N PHE A 236 9.76 -23.68 18.15
CA PHE A 236 10.04 -24.91 17.45
C PHE A 236 11.39 -25.49 17.85
N LYS A 237 12.46 -24.70 17.83
CA LYS A 237 13.80 -25.15 18.22
C LYS A 237 13.80 -25.72 19.65
N ALA A 238 13.19 -25.02 20.59
CA ALA A 238 13.07 -25.47 21.97
C ALA A 238 12.32 -26.81 22.08
N ALA A 239 11.19 -26.95 21.37
CA ALA A 239 10.41 -28.19 21.36
C ALA A 239 11.19 -29.37 20.77
N ILE A 240 11.92 -29.16 19.67
CA ILE A 240 12.74 -30.20 19.03
C ILE A 240 13.90 -30.62 19.94
N GLU A 241 14.61 -29.68 20.56
CA GLU A 241 15.72 -30.00 21.47
C GLU A 241 15.23 -30.74 22.71
N LYS A 242 14.07 -30.35 23.27
CA LYS A 242 13.42 -31.11 24.34
C LYS A 242 13.12 -32.54 23.90
N ALA A 243 12.46 -32.72 22.76
CA ALA A 243 12.11 -34.05 22.25
C ALA A 243 13.35 -34.92 22.02
N LYS A 244 14.43 -34.38 21.46
CA LYS A 244 15.70 -35.09 21.28
C LYS A 244 16.31 -35.52 22.60
N ASN A 245 16.33 -34.64 23.60
CA ASN A 245 16.87 -34.95 24.92
C ASN A 245 16.05 -36.02 25.63
N ASP A 246 14.72 -35.98 25.52
CA ASP A 246 13.83 -37.00 26.07
C ASP A 246 14.06 -38.36 25.39
N LEU A 247 14.23 -38.37 24.06
CA LEU A 247 14.57 -39.59 23.32
C LEU A 247 15.92 -40.16 23.77
N LYS A 248 16.98 -39.34 23.86
CA LYS A 248 18.32 -39.79 24.29
C LYS A 248 18.29 -40.46 25.66
N VAL A 249 17.61 -39.82 26.62
CA VAL A 249 17.44 -40.38 27.97
C VAL A 249 16.75 -41.74 27.92
N ALA A 250 15.69 -41.86 27.12
CA ALA A 250 14.97 -43.12 26.97
C ALA A 250 15.77 -44.21 26.23
N LEU A 251 16.78 -43.83 25.45
CA LEU A 251 17.73 -44.75 24.80
C LEU A 251 18.95 -45.09 25.70
N GLY A 252 19.06 -44.52 26.91
CA GLY A 252 20.16 -44.76 27.83
C GLY A 252 21.40 -43.87 27.62
N GLU A 253 21.29 -42.81 26.80
CA GLU A 253 22.33 -41.80 26.63
C GLU A 253 22.16 -40.65 27.64
N SER A 254 23.27 -40.05 28.11
CA SER A 254 23.22 -38.91 29.03
C SER A 254 22.70 -37.64 28.33
N ARG A 255 21.98 -36.77 29.08
CA ARG A 255 21.50 -35.48 28.56
C ARG A 255 22.70 -34.57 28.26
N ASN A 256 22.77 -34.00 27.06
CA ASN A 256 23.65 -32.86 26.82
C ASN A 256 23.00 -31.60 27.42
N SER A 257 23.53 -31.10 28.53
CA SER A 257 23.22 -29.77 29.03
C SER A 257 23.73 -28.75 28.02
N THR A 258 22.83 -28.07 27.31
CA THR A 258 23.20 -26.90 26.52
C THR A 258 23.54 -25.78 27.50
N THR A 259 24.83 -25.57 27.71
CA THR A 259 25.40 -24.40 28.38
C THR A 259 24.88 -23.15 27.66
N THR A 260 23.92 -22.48 28.28
CA THR A 260 23.53 -21.12 27.93
C THR A 260 24.50 -20.22 28.67
N THR A 261 25.57 -19.80 28.01
CA THR A 261 26.48 -18.75 28.52
C THR A 261 25.79 -17.39 28.33
N PRO A 262 25.82 -16.51 29.35
CA PRO A 262 25.11 -15.21 29.36
C PRO A 262 25.52 -14.25 28.24
#